data_AF-A0AAD5DC24-F1
#
_entry.id   AF-A0AAD5DC24-F1
#
_cell.length_a   1.000
_cell.length_b   1.000
_cell.length_c   1.000
_cell.angle_alpha   90.00
_cell.angle_beta   90.00
_cell.angle_gamma   90.00
#
_symmetry.space_group_name_H-M   'P 1'
#
loop_
_entity.id
_entity.type
_entity.pdbx_description
1 polymer ?
#
loop_
_entity_poly.entity_id
_entity_poly.type
_entity_poly.pdbx_seq_one_letter_code
_entity_poly.pdbx_strand_id
1 'polypeptide(L)'
;CYDKYLRKSLEEAAEASGHDSSWGIPPNNAGSYNSKPQDTKFFCYGGDYNRPRGCFFLNWYSQCLIDHGDRVLAMADLALEGAALAAKLSGMHWWDETVSHGVERTAGFCDGYDPIASMLKKRETALNFTCVKPEGFVWQVLKAAWSSCVIVASENALPCYDRRGYRKILEVAKPRNEPYGRCISSFTYRGLNQTLLEQHNLTEFALFVKKMHGTLSSSISI
;
A
#
# COMPACT_ATOMS: atom_id res chain seq x y z
N CYS A 1 2.94 17.83 4.49
CA CYS A 1 3.94 18.59 3.72
C CYS A 1 4.04 20.08 4.13
N TYR A 2 3.87 20.41 5.43
CA TYR A 2 3.86 21.81 5.88
C TYR A 2 5.19 22.27 6.52
N ASP A 3 6.18 21.38 6.65
CA ASP A 3 7.51 21.77 7.09
C ASP A 3 8.17 22.72 6.07
N LYS A 4 9.15 23.49 6.54
CA LYS A 4 9.78 24.54 5.73
C LYS A 4 10.45 24.02 4.44
N TYR A 5 10.90 22.75 4.40
CA TYR A 5 11.60 22.20 3.25
C TYR A 5 10.61 21.76 2.17
N LEU A 6 9.57 21.02 2.55
CA LEU A 6 8.52 20.62 1.60
C LEU A 6 7.73 21.83 1.08
N ARG A 7 7.50 22.87 1.90
CA ARG A 7 6.89 24.11 1.41
C ARG A 7 7.72 24.79 0.33
N LYS A 8 9.02 24.94 0.57
CA LYS A 8 9.94 25.51 -0.43
C LYS A 8 9.99 24.66 -1.71
N SER A 9 10.02 23.34 -1.56
CA SER A 9 10.00 22.42 -2.72
C SER A 9 8.72 22.54 -3.54
N LEU A 10 7.56 22.75 -2.92
CA LEU A 10 6.29 22.96 -3.64
C LEU A 10 6.28 24.32 -4.37
N GLU A 11 6.79 25.37 -3.72
CA GLU A 11 6.94 26.70 -4.34
C GLU A 11 7.85 26.63 -5.59
N GLU A 12 9.00 25.97 -5.48
CA GLU A 12 9.94 25.75 -6.60
C GLU A 12 9.31 24.91 -7.72
N ALA A 13 8.53 23.88 -7.38
CA ALA A 13 7.83 23.05 -8.37
C ALA A 13 6.77 23.84 -9.15
N ALA A 14 6.07 24.76 -8.48
CA ALA A 14 5.07 25.62 -9.11
C ALA A 14 5.73 26.62 -10.08
N GLU A 15 6.82 27.27 -9.64
CA GLU A 15 7.60 28.19 -10.48
C GLU A 15 8.18 27.49 -11.72
N ALA A 16 8.80 26.31 -11.53
CA ALA A 16 9.35 25.52 -12.63
C ALA A 16 8.30 25.07 -13.65
N SER A 17 7.04 24.92 -13.22
CA SER A 17 5.91 24.57 -14.09
C SER A 17 5.22 25.78 -14.71
N GLY A 18 5.72 27.00 -14.46
CA GLY A 18 5.15 28.25 -14.97
C GLY A 18 3.79 28.60 -14.34
N HIS A 19 3.48 28.04 -13.17
CA HIS A 19 2.26 28.34 -12.44
C HIS A 19 2.45 29.56 -11.53
N ASP A 20 1.35 30.26 -11.23
CA ASP A 20 1.38 31.37 -10.29
C ASP A 20 1.70 30.89 -8.86
N SER A 21 2.12 31.81 -7.99
CA SER A 21 2.55 31.52 -6.62
C SER A 21 1.48 30.83 -5.76
N SER A 22 0.19 30.91 -6.13
CA SER A 22 -0.86 30.21 -5.39
C SER A 22 -0.74 28.69 -5.51
N TRP A 23 -0.17 28.16 -6.61
CA TRP A 23 0.06 26.73 -6.79
C TRP A 23 1.17 26.18 -5.88
N GLY A 24 2.07 27.06 -5.45
CA GLY A 24 3.12 26.78 -4.46
C GLY A 24 2.60 26.60 -3.02
N ILE A 25 1.30 26.71 -2.78
CA ILE A 25 0.70 26.67 -1.45
C ILE A 25 -0.19 25.41 -1.32
N PRO A 26 0.01 24.58 -0.27
CA PRO A 26 -0.84 23.42 -0.02
C PRO A 26 -2.34 23.79 0.10
N PRO A 27 -3.26 22.93 -0.35
CA PRO A 27 -4.69 23.16 -0.20
C PRO A 27 -5.10 23.35 1.27
N ASN A 28 -5.82 24.42 1.57
CA ASN A 28 -6.29 24.75 2.92
C ASN A 28 -7.75 24.34 3.18
N ASN A 29 -8.39 23.72 2.18
CA ASN A 29 -9.82 23.35 2.18
C ASN A 29 -10.04 21.83 2.23
N ALA A 30 -9.01 21.09 2.67
CA ALA A 30 -8.98 19.64 2.82
C ALA A 30 -9.65 19.11 4.10
N GLY A 31 -10.15 20.00 4.97
CA GLY A 31 -10.73 19.62 6.25
C GLY A 31 -9.69 19.29 7.32
N SER A 32 -10.05 18.40 8.23
CA SER A 32 -9.23 17.94 9.36
C SER A 32 -9.21 16.41 9.43
N TYR A 33 -8.42 15.82 10.33
CA TYR A 33 -8.23 14.35 10.42
C TYR A 33 -9.53 13.53 10.46
N ASN A 34 -10.58 14.04 11.11
CA ASN A 34 -11.84 13.33 11.28
C ASN A 34 -12.95 13.83 10.33
N SER A 35 -12.63 14.70 9.37
CA SER A 35 -13.58 15.18 8.38
C SER A 35 -13.93 14.06 7.40
N LYS A 36 -15.22 13.96 7.02
CA LYS A 36 -15.63 13.07 5.94
C LYS A 36 -15.36 13.75 4.60
N PRO A 37 -15.04 13.01 3.52
CA PRO A 37 -14.74 13.62 2.22
C PRO A 37 -15.81 14.62 1.75
N GLN A 38 -17.11 14.29 1.91
CA GLN A 38 -18.23 15.16 1.53
C GLN A 38 -18.31 16.48 2.31
N ASP A 39 -17.72 16.55 3.50
CA ASP A 39 -17.72 17.74 4.36
C ASP A 39 -16.55 18.70 4.02
N THR A 40 -15.71 18.33 3.04
CA THR A 40 -14.55 19.11 2.62
C THR A 40 -14.78 19.66 1.21
N LYS A 41 -14.22 20.84 0.90
CA LYS A 41 -14.28 21.35 -0.49
C LYS A 41 -13.23 20.67 -1.37
N PHE A 42 -12.13 20.19 -0.78
CA PHE A 42 -11.09 19.53 -1.55
C PHE A 42 -11.47 18.12 -1.98
N PHE A 43 -11.99 17.26 -1.08
CA PHE A 43 -12.22 15.83 -1.34
C PHE A 43 -13.69 15.44 -1.59
N CYS A 44 -14.64 16.39 -1.59
CA CYS A 44 -16.02 16.06 -1.94
C CYS A 44 -16.16 15.66 -3.41
N TYR A 45 -17.31 15.10 -3.78
CA TYR A 45 -17.60 14.78 -5.18
C TYR A 45 -17.50 16.04 -6.07
N GLY A 46 -16.66 16.00 -7.11
CA GLY A 46 -16.38 17.17 -7.96
C GLY A 46 -15.52 18.26 -7.32
N GLY A 47 -14.90 17.96 -6.16
CA GLY A 47 -14.07 18.88 -5.39
C GLY A 47 -12.73 19.22 -6.05
N ASP A 48 -11.97 20.07 -5.36
CA ASP A 48 -10.75 20.66 -5.91
C ASP A 48 -9.63 19.65 -6.19
N TYR A 49 -9.67 18.45 -5.60
CA TYR A 49 -8.70 17.38 -5.83
C TYR A 49 -8.56 17.00 -7.31
N ASN A 50 -9.62 17.18 -8.11
CA ASN A 50 -9.66 16.84 -9.53
C ASN A 50 -9.58 18.07 -10.46
N ARG A 51 -9.30 19.25 -9.89
CA ARG A 51 -9.04 20.48 -10.64
C ARG A 51 -7.55 20.56 -10.99
N PRO A 52 -7.14 21.36 -12.00
CA PRO A 52 -5.73 21.44 -12.41
C PRO A 52 -4.74 21.67 -11.26
N ARG A 53 -5.02 22.61 -10.36
CA ARG A 53 -4.18 22.88 -9.19
C ARG A 53 -4.16 21.71 -8.19
N GLY A 54 -5.28 21.03 -7.99
CA GLY A 54 -5.37 19.87 -7.12
C GLY A 54 -4.57 18.68 -7.66
N CYS A 55 -4.72 18.38 -8.95
CA CYS A 55 -3.93 17.35 -9.62
C CYS A 55 -2.43 17.65 -9.55
N PHE A 56 -2.03 18.90 -9.84
CA PHE A 56 -0.64 19.32 -9.68
C PHE A 56 -0.10 19.09 -8.27
N PHE A 57 -0.83 19.55 -7.24
CA PHE A 57 -0.41 19.39 -5.85
C PHE A 57 -0.29 17.91 -5.46
N LEU A 58 -1.26 17.08 -5.85
CA LEU A 58 -1.27 15.67 -5.52
C LEU A 58 -0.17 14.88 -6.25
N ASN A 59 0.13 15.22 -7.51
CA ASN A 59 1.22 14.64 -8.27
C ASN A 59 2.58 15.00 -7.65
N TRP A 60 2.77 16.28 -7.26
CA TRP A 60 3.97 16.69 -6.53
C TRP A 60 4.10 15.92 -5.21
N TYR A 61 3.00 15.78 -4.47
CA TYR A 61 3.00 15.13 -3.16
C TYR A 61 3.29 13.63 -3.25
N SER A 62 2.70 12.91 -4.21
CA SER A 62 3.00 11.49 -4.46
C SER A 62 4.42 11.30 -4.98
N GLN A 63 4.89 12.17 -5.88
CA GLN A 63 6.24 12.09 -6.43
C GLN A 63 7.31 12.28 -5.34
N CYS A 64 7.09 13.18 -4.36
CA CYS A 64 7.98 13.33 -3.22
C CYS A 64 8.20 12.01 -2.45
N LEU A 65 7.13 11.22 -2.27
CA LEU A 65 7.19 9.92 -1.61
C LEU A 65 7.94 8.88 -2.46
N ILE A 66 7.67 8.84 -3.77
CA ILE A 66 8.34 7.93 -4.71
C ILE A 66 9.84 8.21 -4.79
N ASP A 67 10.21 9.48 -4.95
CA ASP A 67 11.62 9.91 -5.02
C ASP A 67 12.36 9.65 -3.70
N HIS A 68 11.66 9.80 -2.57
CA HIS A 68 12.22 9.43 -1.28
C HIS A 68 12.52 7.92 -1.22
N GLY A 69 11.57 7.08 -1.61
CA GLY A 69 11.76 5.63 -1.68
C GLY A 69 12.91 5.24 -2.61
N ASP A 70 12.98 5.84 -3.80
CA ASP A 70 14.03 5.59 -4.77
C ASP A 70 15.42 5.90 -4.21
N ARG A 71 15.59 7.04 -3.54
CA ARG A 71 16.87 7.44 -2.92
C ARG A 71 17.27 6.55 -1.75
N VAL A 72 16.32 6.22 -0.87
CA VAL A 72 16.61 5.38 0.31
C VAL A 72 16.99 3.97 -0.13
N LEU A 73 16.24 3.38 -1.07
CA LEU A 73 16.54 2.04 -1.58
C LEU A 73 17.86 2.01 -2.35
N ALA A 74 18.20 3.07 -3.10
CA ALA A 74 19.52 3.18 -3.72
C ALA A 74 20.66 3.07 -2.71
N MET A 75 20.54 3.76 -1.58
CA MET A 75 21.56 3.73 -0.53
C MET A 75 21.56 2.39 0.23
N ALA A 76 20.38 1.80 0.45
CA ALA A 76 20.27 0.50 1.11
C ALA A 76 20.91 -0.61 0.29
N ASP A 77 20.73 -0.60 -1.03
CA ASP A 77 21.33 -1.56 -1.96
C ASP A 77 22.88 -1.51 -1.89
N LEU A 78 23.44 -0.30 -1.90
CA LEU A 78 24.89 -0.09 -1.73
C LEU A 78 25.41 -0.54 -0.35
N ALA A 79 24.62 -0.33 0.71
CA ALA A 79 25.05 -0.60 2.09
C ALA A 79 24.89 -2.06 2.51
N LEU A 80 23.93 -2.78 1.93
CA LEU A 80 23.53 -4.13 2.35
C LEU A 80 23.82 -5.20 1.30
N GLU A 81 24.66 -4.87 0.31
CA GLU A 81 25.12 -5.68 -0.83
C GLU A 81 24.72 -7.17 -0.78
N GLY A 82 23.83 -7.57 -1.70
CA GLY A 82 23.35 -8.95 -1.81
C GLY A 82 22.17 -9.32 -0.89
N ALA A 83 21.77 -8.45 0.04
CA ALA A 83 20.56 -8.65 0.83
C ALA A 83 19.28 -8.39 0.01
N ALA A 84 18.27 -9.24 0.19
CA ALA A 84 16.95 -9.01 -0.38
C ALA A 84 16.27 -7.82 0.33
N LEU A 85 16.02 -6.74 -0.43
CA LEU A 85 15.33 -5.56 0.08
C LEU A 85 13.82 -5.68 -0.11
N ALA A 86 13.07 -5.13 0.84
CA ALA A 86 11.64 -4.96 0.71
C ALA A 86 11.20 -3.58 1.23
N ALA A 87 10.29 -2.93 0.50
CA ALA A 87 9.64 -1.71 0.95
C ALA A 87 8.24 -2.04 1.45
N LYS A 88 7.86 -1.49 2.60
CA LYS A 88 6.55 -1.75 3.19
C LYS A 88 5.56 -0.65 2.85
N LEU A 89 4.41 -1.03 2.29
CA LEU A 89 3.28 -0.13 2.05
C LEU A 89 2.18 -0.38 3.08
N SER A 90 1.66 0.70 3.64
CA SER A 90 0.54 0.69 4.58
C SER A 90 -0.79 0.51 3.85
N GLY A 91 -1.68 -0.33 4.38
CA GLY A 91 -3.00 -0.55 3.82
C GLY A 91 -4.05 0.47 4.27
N MET A 92 -4.24 1.53 3.48
CA MET A 92 -5.16 2.64 3.75
C MET A 92 -6.56 2.39 3.18
N HIS A 93 -7.30 1.48 3.82
CA HIS A 93 -8.53 0.92 3.26
C HIS A 93 -9.84 1.67 3.59
N TRP A 94 -9.86 2.54 4.60
CA TRP A 94 -11.07 3.28 4.94
C TRP A 94 -11.34 4.37 3.89
N TRP A 95 -12.61 4.57 3.55
CA TRP A 95 -13.05 5.48 2.48
C TRP A 95 -12.58 5.12 1.05
N ASP A 96 -12.11 3.89 0.80
CA ASP A 96 -11.74 3.39 -0.55
C ASP A 96 -12.91 3.42 -1.55
N GLU A 97 -14.15 3.32 -1.07
CA GLU A 97 -15.35 3.41 -1.93
C GLU A 97 -15.71 4.85 -2.33
N THR A 98 -14.99 5.85 -1.82
CA THR A 98 -15.23 7.26 -2.18
C THR A 98 -14.47 7.63 -3.45
N VAL A 99 -15.12 8.35 -4.36
CA VAL A 99 -14.54 8.76 -5.66
C VAL A 99 -13.22 9.54 -5.50
N SER A 100 -13.05 10.25 -4.38
CA SER A 100 -11.84 11.02 -4.13
C SER A 100 -10.67 10.22 -3.57
N HIS A 101 -10.87 9.00 -3.04
CA HIS A 101 -9.80 8.22 -2.40
C HIS A 101 -8.97 9.07 -1.41
N GLY A 102 -9.64 9.95 -0.64
CA GLY A 102 -8.97 11.01 0.12
C GLY A 102 -7.94 10.50 1.13
N VAL A 103 -8.12 9.30 1.67
CA VAL A 103 -7.18 8.68 2.61
C VAL A 103 -5.90 8.26 1.92
N GLU A 104 -5.99 7.59 0.78
CA GLU A 104 -4.84 7.20 -0.02
C GLU A 104 -4.05 8.44 -0.47
N ARG A 105 -4.75 9.46 -0.96
CA ARG A 105 -4.15 10.73 -1.38
C ARG A 105 -3.44 11.47 -0.23
N THR A 106 -4.05 11.53 0.95
CA THR A 106 -3.39 12.15 2.12
C THR A 106 -2.19 11.33 2.62
N ALA A 107 -2.20 10.01 2.43
CA ALA A 107 -1.07 9.13 2.67
C ALA A 107 0.03 9.19 1.59
N GLY A 108 -0.23 9.86 0.45
CA GLY A 108 0.73 10.04 -0.65
C GLY A 108 0.53 9.08 -1.84
N PHE A 109 -0.50 8.24 -1.84
CA PHE A 109 -0.83 7.30 -2.91
C PHE A 109 -1.81 7.93 -3.92
N CYS A 110 -1.40 9.01 -4.58
CA CYS A 110 -2.32 9.84 -5.39
C CYS A 110 -2.65 9.24 -6.76
N ASP A 111 -1.68 8.62 -7.41
CA ASP A 111 -1.78 8.09 -8.80
C ASP A 111 -1.89 6.54 -8.80
N GLY A 112 -2.49 6.00 -7.74
CA GLY A 112 -2.52 4.57 -7.49
C GLY A 112 -1.15 3.99 -7.16
N TYR A 113 -0.98 2.69 -7.43
CA TYR A 113 0.18 1.91 -6.97
C TYR A 113 1.20 1.61 -8.07
N ASP A 114 0.86 1.83 -9.34
CA ASP A 114 1.74 1.54 -10.49
C ASP A 114 3.06 2.32 -10.46
N PRO A 115 3.09 3.63 -10.11
CA PRO A 115 4.34 4.37 -10.02
C PRO A 115 5.27 3.83 -8.92
N ILE A 116 4.70 3.40 -7.79
CA ILE A 116 5.46 2.81 -6.69
C ILE A 116 6.00 1.44 -7.13
N ALA A 117 5.17 0.60 -7.74
CA ALA A 117 5.61 -0.69 -8.27
C ALA A 117 6.73 -0.54 -9.31
N SER A 118 6.65 0.47 -10.17
CA SER A 118 7.70 0.80 -11.14
C SER A 118 9.01 1.22 -10.47
N MET A 119 8.94 2.04 -9.42
CA MET A 119 10.11 2.42 -8.63
C MET A 119 10.74 1.22 -7.93
N LEU A 120 9.93 0.35 -7.30
CA LEU A 120 10.41 -0.88 -6.67
C LEU A 120 11.05 -1.83 -7.68
N LYS A 121 10.47 -1.94 -8.88
CA LYS A 121 11.04 -2.75 -9.96
C LYS A 121 12.42 -2.23 -10.40
N LYS A 122 12.56 -0.91 -10.57
CA LYS A 122 13.84 -0.26 -10.89
C LYS A 122 14.92 -0.56 -9.84
N ARG A 123 14.53 -0.72 -8.58
CA ARG A 123 15.42 -1.00 -7.44
C ARG A 123 15.51 -2.49 -7.08
N GLU A 124 14.96 -3.38 -7.90
CA GLU A 124 14.90 -4.83 -7.65
C GLU A 124 14.39 -5.18 -6.24
N THR A 125 13.52 -4.34 -5.69
CA THR A 125 13.05 -4.39 -4.31
C THR A 125 11.67 -5.04 -4.27
N ALA A 126 11.45 -5.94 -3.30
CA ALA A 126 10.15 -6.54 -3.07
C ALA A 126 9.17 -5.55 -2.44
N LEU A 127 7.88 -5.74 -2.70
CA LEU A 127 6.81 -5.06 -2.00
C LEU A 127 6.38 -5.90 -0.79
N ASN A 128 6.40 -5.33 0.42
CA ASN A 128 5.72 -5.91 1.58
C ASN A 128 4.42 -5.14 1.85
N PHE A 129 3.29 -5.83 1.79
CA PHE A 129 1.99 -5.20 1.95
C PHE A 129 1.16 -5.84 3.06
N THR A 130 0.58 -5.01 3.92
CA THR A 130 -0.26 -5.49 5.02
C THR A 130 -1.65 -5.90 4.50
N CYS A 131 -1.93 -7.20 4.53
CA CYS A 131 -3.18 -7.80 4.07
C CYS A 131 -4.20 -7.94 5.20
N VAL A 132 -5.10 -6.96 5.34
CA VAL A 132 -6.44 -7.17 5.90
C VAL A 132 -7.42 -6.29 5.13
N LYS A 133 -8.53 -6.94 4.73
CA LYS A 133 -9.71 -6.48 3.97
C LYS A 133 -9.99 -4.96 3.93
N PRO A 134 -10.59 -4.46 2.82
CA PRO A 134 -11.37 -5.17 1.81
C PRO A 134 -10.55 -5.77 0.65
N GLU A 135 -11.08 -6.84 0.05
CA GLU A 135 -10.44 -7.62 -1.02
C GLU A 135 -10.15 -6.78 -2.27
N GLY A 136 -10.98 -5.78 -2.58
CA GLY A 136 -10.79 -4.89 -3.74
C GLY A 136 -9.51 -4.06 -3.64
N PHE A 137 -9.31 -3.37 -2.52
CA PHE A 137 -8.11 -2.57 -2.25
C PHE A 137 -6.82 -3.40 -2.34
N VAL A 138 -6.79 -4.55 -1.66
CA VAL A 138 -5.64 -5.45 -1.69
C VAL A 138 -5.32 -5.89 -3.13
N TRP A 139 -6.35 -6.17 -3.93
CA TRP A 139 -6.17 -6.58 -5.32
C TRP A 139 -5.55 -5.49 -6.19
N GLN A 140 -5.89 -4.21 -5.97
CA GLN A 140 -5.29 -3.10 -6.72
C GLN A 140 -3.77 -3.06 -6.53
N VAL A 141 -3.31 -3.19 -5.28
CA VAL A 141 -1.89 -3.19 -4.92
C VAL A 141 -1.18 -4.41 -5.51
N LEU A 142 -1.77 -5.61 -5.35
CA LEU A 142 -1.19 -6.85 -5.90
C LEU A 142 -1.09 -6.80 -7.42
N LYS A 143 -2.13 -6.32 -8.10
CA LYS A 143 -2.15 -6.18 -9.56
C LYS A 143 -1.06 -5.23 -10.05
N ALA A 144 -0.88 -4.08 -9.41
CA ALA A 144 0.16 -3.12 -9.77
C ALA A 144 1.57 -3.71 -9.63
N ALA A 145 1.85 -4.35 -8.49
CA ALA A 145 3.13 -5.00 -8.22
C ALA A 145 3.42 -6.13 -9.21
N TRP A 146 2.47 -7.04 -9.39
CA TRP A 146 2.64 -8.18 -10.28
C TRP A 146 2.73 -7.81 -11.75
N SER A 147 1.98 -6.80 -12.21
CA SER A 147 2.07 -6.30 -13.58
C SER A 147 3.42 -5.65 -13.86
N SER A 148 4.08 -5.13 -12.82
CA SER A 148 5.45 -4.58 -12.88
C SER A 148 6.54 -5.62 -12.59
N CYS A 149 6.19 -6.91 -12.48
CA CYS A 149 7.11 -8.00 -12.12
C CYS A 149 7.87 -7.75 -10.81
N VAL A 150 7.17 -7.19 -9.80
CA VAL A 150 7.67 -7.00 -8.43
C VAL A 150 7.25 -8.20 -7.57
N ILE A 151 8.20 -8.72 -6.79
CA ILE A 151 7.96 -9.77 -5.80
C ILE A 151 7.10 -9.18 -4.67
N VAL A 152 6.07 -9.91 -4.25
CA VAL A 152 5.19 -9.46 -3.17
C VAL A 152 5.35 -10.38 -1.95
N ALA A 153 5.68 -9.76 -0.82
CA ALA A 153 5.55 -10.29 0.53
C ALA A 153 4.34 -9.68 1.23
N SER A 154 3.85 -10.32 2.28
CA SER A 154 2.71 -9.80 3.03
C SER A 154 2.74 -10.13 4.52
N GLU A 155 1.87 -9.47 5.28
CA GLU A 155 1.65 -9.66 6.70
C GLU A 155 0.18 -9.40 7.07
N ASN A 156 -0.28 -9.91 8.21
CA ASN A 156 -1.59 -9.54 8.76
C ASN A 156 -1.54 -8.16 9.46
N ALA A 157 -2.57 -7.34 9.26
CA ALA A 157 -2.76 -6.06 9.94
C ALA A 157 -3.14 -6.23 11.42
N LEU A 158 -4.03 -7.20 11.68
CA LEU A 158 -4.53 -7.53 13.01
C LEU A 158 -4.31 -9.02 13.29
N PRO A 159 -4.06 -9.41 14.55
CA PRO A 159 -3.96 -10.81 14.91
C PRO A 159 -5.26 -11.57 14.60
N CYS A 160 -5.15 -12.78 14.07
CA CYS A 160 -6.27 -13.70 13.92
C CYS A 160 -5.82 -15.12 14.28
N TYR A 161 -6.62 -15.81 15.07
CA TYR A 161 -6.27 -17.15 15.58
C TYR A 161 -7.22 -18.24 15.08
N ASP A 162 -8.30 -17.83 14.40
CA ASP A 162 -9.34 -18.73 13.91
C ASP A 162 -9.15 -19.12 12.42
N ARG A 163 -9.73 -20.26 12.06
CA ARG A 163 -9.71 -20.82 10.71
C ARG A 163 -10.26 -19.87 9.63
N ARG A 164 -11.20 -18.99 9.97
CA ARG A 164 -11.82 -18.04 9.02
C ARG A 164 -10.85 -16.89 8.71
N GLY A 165 -10.12 -16.40 9.69
CA GLY A 165 -9.04 -15.42 9.52
C GLY A 165 -7.93 -15.96 8.62
N TYR A 166 -7.41 -17.15 8.95
CA TYR A 166 -6.38 -17.81 8.14
C TYR A 166 -6.83 -18.12 6.71
N ARG A 167 -8.11 -18.48 6.51
CA ARG A 167 -8.66 -18.68 5.16
C ARG A 167 -8.60 -17.41 4.32
N LYS A 168 -8.95 -16.25 4.88
CA LYS A 168 -8.87 -14.97 4.17
C LYS A 168 -7.44 -14.63 3.77
N ILE A 169 -6.48 -14.91 4.64
CA ILE A 169 -5.05 -14.74 4.32
C ILE A 169 -4.66 -15.64 3.15
N LEU A 170 -5.06 -16.92 3.17
CA LEU A 170 -4.77 -17.88 2.10
C LEU A 170 -5.40 -17.48 0.75
N GLU A 171 -6.62 -16.96 0.76
CA GLU A 171 -7.32 -16.49 -0.45
C GLU A 171 -6.57 -15.34 -1.13
N VAL A 172 -5.96 -14.45 -0.34
CA VAL A 172 -5.13 -13.35 -0.85
C VAL A 172 -3.73 -13.83 -1.24
N ALA A 173 -3.11 -14.68 -0.43
CA ALA A 173 -1.76 -15.19 -0.68
C ALA A 173 -1.68 -16.11 -1.90
N LYS A 174 -2.75 -16.87 -2.18
CA LYS A 174 -2.87 -17.80 -3.29
C LYS A 174 -4.22 -17.62 -4.00
N PRO A 175 -4.39 -16.52 -4.76
CA PRO A 175 -5.64 -16.24 -5.43
C PRO A 175 -5.92 -17.30 -6.51
N ARG A 176 -7.06 -17.99 -6.39
CA ARG A 176 -7.43 -19.09 -7.30
C ARG A 176 -7.66 -18.64 -8.75
N ASN A 177 -8.08 -17.40 -8.93
CA ASN A 177 -8.47 -16.84 -10.23
C ASN A 177 -7.41 -15.86 -10.78
N GLU A 178 -6.17 -15.90 -10.28
CA GLU A 178 -5.08 -15.08 -10.85
C GLU A 178 -4.67 -15.67 -12.21
N PRO A 179 -4.79 -14.90 -13.32
CA PRO A 179 -4.65 -15.46 -14.68
C PRO A 179 -3.29 -16.09 -15.01
N TYR A 180 -2.24 -15.73 -14.26
CA TYR A 180 -0.86 -16.17 -14.47
C TYR A 180 -0.34 -17.03 -13.30
N GLY A 181 -1.23 -17.48 -12.40
CA GLY A 181 -0.88 -18.28 -11.23
C GLY A 181 0.02 -17.57 -10.20
N ARG A 182 0.03 -16.23 -10.18
CA ARG A 182 0.86 -15.42 -9.27
C ARG A 182 0.35 -15.53 -7.83
N CYS A 183 1.30 -15.59 -6.91
CA CYS A 183 1.04 -15.73 -5.47
C CYS A 183 2.01 -14.85 -4.68
N ILE A 184 1.67 -14.61 -3.41
CA ILE A 184 2.57 -13.95 -2.46
C ILE A 184 3.76 -14.89 -2.21
N SER A 185 4.98 -14.36 -2.34
CA SER A 185 6.22 -15.12 -2.22
C SER A 185 6.59 -15.44 -0.78
N SER A 186 6.23 -14.58 0.17
CA SER A 186 6.46 -14.81 1.59
C SER A 186 5.39 -14.13 2.46
N PHE A 187 5.08 -14.74 3.60
CA PHE A 187 4.10 -14.19 4.54
C PHE A 187 4.70 -14.12 5.96
N THR A 188 4.63 -12.94 6.57
CA THR A 188 5.06 -12.70 7.94
C THR A 188 3.83 -12.60 8.84
N TYR A 189 3.62 -13.60 9.70
CA TYR A 189 2.57 -13.51 10.69
C TYR A 189 3.01 -12.61 11.85
N ARG A 190 2.32 -11.48 12.02
CA ARG A 190 2.51 -10.56 13.14
C ARG A 190 1.65 -10.98 14.31
N GLY A 191 2.31 -11.44 15.38
CA GLY A 191 1.64 -11.71 16.64
C GLY A 191 2.10 -12.99 17.35
N LEU A 192 3.41 -13.26 17.42
CA LEU A 192 3.88 -14.23 18.41
C LEU A 192 3.57 -13.69 19.80
N ASN A 193 2.61 -14.33 20.48
CA ASN A 193 2.16 -13.97 21.81
C ASN A 193 1.59 -15.21 22.51
N GLN A 194 1.23 -15.06 23.79
CA GLN A 194 0.73 -16.17 24.58
C GLN A 194 -0.56 -16.77 23.99
N THR A 195 -1.46 -15.94 23.45
CA THR A 195 -2.71 -16.38 22.84
C THR A 195 -2.44 -17.28 21.62
N LEU A 196 -1.46 -16.96 20.76
CA LEU A 196 -1.08 -17.82 19.64
C LEU A 196 -0.58 -19.19 20.12
N LEU A 197 0.10 -19.23 21.27
CA LEU A 197 0.69 -20.44 21.84
C LEU A 197 -0.31 -21.33 22.59
N GLU A 198 -1.55 -20.88 22.79
CA GLU A 198 -2.62 -21.73 23.32
C GLU A 198 -2.85 -22.93 22.40
N GLN A 199 -3.06 -24.12 22.99
CA GLN A 199 -3.10 -25.40 22.26
C GLN A 199 -4.01 -25.36 21.01
N HIS A 200 -5.21 -24.79 21.14
CA HIS A 200 -6.16 -24.68 20.03
C HIS A 200 -5.64 -23.76 18.91
N ASN A 201 -5.17 -22.57 19.27
CA ASN A 201 -4.71 -21.55 18.32
C ASN A 201 -3.43 -21.98 17.61
N LEU A 202 -2.51 -22.63 18.33
CA LEU A 202 -1.28 -23.19 17.74
C LEU A 202 -1.58 -24.32 16.76
N THR A 203 -2.61 -25.13 17.05
CA THR A 203 -3.08 -26.18 16.14
C THR A 203 -3.64 -25.58 14.84
N GLU A 204 -4.50 -24.56 14.93
CA GLU A 204 -5.02 -23.86 13.74
C GLU A 204 -3.91 -23.13 12.97
N PHE A 205 -2.95 -22.51 13.66
CA PHE A 205 -1.79 -21.88 13.04
C PHE A 205 -0.92 -22.89 12.30
N ALA A 206 -0.67 -24.08 12.87
CA ALA A 206 0.07 -25.14 12.20
C ALA A 206 -0.65 -25.62 10.92
N LEU A 207 -1.99 -25.72 10.94
CA LEU A 207 -2.78 -26.02 9.73
C LEU A 207 -2.69 -24.90 8.68
N PHE A 208 -2.70 -23.63 9.12
CA PHE A 208 -2.48 -22.49 8.25
C PHE A 208 -1.10 -22.55 7.57
N VAL A 209 -0.02 -22.80 8.33
CA VAL A 209 1.35 -22.93 7.80
C VAL A 209 1.44 -24.06 6.77
N LYS A 210 0.84 -25.23 7.04
CA LYS A 210 0.78 -26.35 6.07
C LYS A 210 0.11 -25.93 4.76
N LYS A 211 -1.00 -25.18 4.82
CA LYS A 211 -1.68 -24.66 3.62
C LYS A 211 -0.84 -23.63 2.87
N MET A 212 -0.14 -22.75 3.59
CA MET A 212 0.79 -21.78 3.00
C MET A 212 1.93 -22.47 2.24
N HIS A 213 2.45 -23.59 2.75
CA HIS A 213 3.47 -24.39 2.05
C HIS A 213 2.92 -25.28 0.92
N GLY A 214 1.60 -25.33 0.72
CA GLY A 214 0.99 -26.18 -0.31
C GLY A 214 0.96 -27.67 0.05
N THR A 215 1.24 -28.04 1.31
CA THR A 215 1.29 -29.43 1.78
C THR A 215 -0.06 -29.94 2.28
N LEU A 216 -1.13 -29.74 1.50
CA LEU A 216 -2.41 -30.42 1.74
C LEU A 216 -2.88 -31.12 0.47
N SER A 217 -2.95 -32.45 0.64
CA SER A 217 -3.37 -33.47 -0.30
C SER A 217 -4.56 -33.07 -1.16
N SER A 218 -4.48 -33.51 -2.41
CA SER A 218 -5.50 -33.53 -3.46
C SER A 218 -6.73 -34.38 -3.11
N SER A 219 -7.32 -34.18 -1.93
CA SER A 219 -8.53 -34.86 -1.50
C SER A 219 -9.02 -34.27 -0.19
N ILE A 220 -9.99 -33.37 -0.29
CA ILE A 220 -11.27 -33.38 0.44
C ILE A 220 -12.10 -32.27 -0.20
N SER A 221 -13.06 -32.69 -1.00
CA SER A 221 -14.15 -31.88 -1.53
C SER A 221 -14.94 -31.24 -0.39
N ILE A 222 -15.53 -30.08 -0.69
CA ILE A 222 -16.45 -29.30 0.14
C ILE A 222 -17.54 -30.18 0.74
#